data_AF-A0A314WEZ8-F1
#
_entry.id   AF-A0A314WEZ8-F1
#
_cell.length_a   1.000
_cell.length_b   1.000
_cell.length_c   1.000
_cell.angle_alpha   90.00
_cell.angle_beta   90.00
_cell.angle_gamma   90.00
#
_symmetry.space_group_name_H-M   'P 1'
#
loop_
_entity.id
_entity.type
_entity.pdbx_description
1 polymer ?
#
loop_
_entity_poly.entity_id
_entity_poly.type
_entity_poly.pdbx_seq_one_letter_code
_entity_poly.pdbx_strand_id
1 'polypeptide(L)'
;VTAPLVAEFGLEFCFVFLLIAGLSFLGLGLQPPTADWGSMVRENATLITYQDSTPLIPAAAIALLTISVNFVVDWVLFRSSGLKE
;
A
#
# COMPACT_ATOMS: atom_id res chain seq x y z
N VAL A 1 -13.70 20.98 -9.92
CA VAL A 1 -12.62 21.15 -8.90
C VAL A 1 -12.44 19.94 -7.99
N THR A 2 -13.50 19.21 -7.63
CA THR A 2 -13.39 18.02 -6.76
C THR A 2 -12.64 16.84 -7.40
N ALA A 3 -12.81 16.59 -8.70
CA ALA A 3 -12.12 15.51 -9.41
C ALA A 3 -10.58 15.55 -9.29
N PRO A 4 -9.87 16.64 -9.65
CA PRO A 4 -8.41 16.67 -9.53
C PRO A 4 -7.92 16.49 -8.08
N LEU A 5 -8.66 17.01 -7.08
CA LEU A 5 -8.31 16.83 -5.67
C LEU A 5 -8.39 15.37 -5.22
N VAL A 6 -9.38 14.61 -5.71
CA VAL A 6 -9.52 13.18 -5.41
C VAL A 6 -8.40 12.37 -6.04
N ALA A 7 -8.00 12.72 -7.27
CA ALA A 7 -6.87 12.08 -7.94
C ALA A 7 -5.54 12.33 -7.20
N GLU A 8 -5.30 13.58 -6.81
CA GLU A 8 -4.12 13.99 -6.05
C GLU A 8 -4.04 13.25 -4.71
N PHE A 9 -5.15 13.22 -3.96
CA PHE A 9 -5.24 12.49 -2.70
C PHE A 9 -4.90 11.00 -2.86
N GLY A 10 -5.43 10.34 -3.89
CA GLY A 10 -5.15 8.93 -4.16
C GLY A 10 -3.67 8.65 -4.40
N LEU A 11 -3.04 9.51 -5.20
CA LEU A 11 -1.61 9.41 -5.53
C LEU A 11 -0.74 9.63 -4.29
N GLU A 12 -1.02 10.69 -3.52
CA GLU A 12 -0.26 11.01 -2.30
C GLU A 12 -0.41 9.93 -1.24
N PHE A 13 -1.62 9.41 -1.04
CA PHE A 13 -1.85 8.29 -0.12
C PHE A 13 -0.98 7.08 -0.49
N CYS A 14 -0.99 6.67 -1.76
CA CYS A 14 -0.21 5.52 -2.21
C CYS A 14 1.30 5.76 -2.03
N PHE A 15 1.77 6.97 -2.36
CA PHE A 15 3.16 7.35 -2.17
C PHE A 15 3.59 7.27 -0.71
N VAL A 16 2.85 7.94 0.20
CA VAL A 16 3.17 7.98 1.63
C VAL A 16 3.07 6.59 2.26
N PHE A 17 2.05 5.80 1.90
CA PHE A 17 1.88 4.46 2.42
C PHE A 17 3.04 3.53 2.03
N LEU A 18 3.42 3.52 0.74
CA LEU A 18 4.55 2.73 0.26
C LEU A 18 5.89 3.23 0.84
N LEU A 19 6.04 4.54 1.04
CA LEU A 19 7.21 5.12 1.68
C LEU A 19 7.36 4.62 3.12
N ILE A 20 6.28 4.65 3.92
CA ILE A 20 6.30 4.16 5.31
C ILE A 20 6.59 2.65 5.35
N ALA A 21 5.96 1.87 4.47
CA ALA A 21 6.23 0.44 4.37
C ALA A 21 7.70 0.16 3.99
N GLY A 22 8.26 0.92 3.06
CA GLY A 22 9.66 0.82 2.65
C GLY A 22 10.64 1.21 3.77
N LEU A 23 10.37 2.29 4.51
CA LEU A 23 11.15 2.68 5.68
C LEU A 23 11.12 1.60 6.77
N SER A 24 9.95 0.99 6.98
CA SER A 24 9.80 -0.10 7.94
C SER A 24 10.54 -1.37 7.52
N PHE A 25 10.54 -1.68 6.22
CA PHE A 25 11.38 -2.72 5.64
C PHE A 25 12.89 -2.44 5.82
N LEU A 26 13.32 -1.18 5.80
CA LEU A 26 14.70 -0.79 6.13
C LEU A 26 15.02 -0.80 7.63
N GLY A 27 14.02 -1.05 8.48
CA GLY A 27 14.15 -1.12 9.93
C GLY A 27 14.01 0.20 10.67
N LEU A 28 13.47 1.22 10.00
CA LEU A 28 13.07 2.50 10.59
C LEU A 28 11.58 2.54 10.99
N GLY A 29 10.94 1.38 10.98
CA GLY A 29 9.52 1.22 11.28
C GLY A 29 9.21 1.05 12.77
N LEU A 30 7.98 0.66 13.06
CA LEU A 30 7.55 0.36 14.42
C LEU A 30 8.28 -0.88 14.96
N GLN A 31 8.65 -0.83 16.23
CA GLN A 31 9.26 -1.97 16.91
C GLN A 31 8.20 -3.01 17.32
N PRO A 32 8.53 -4.31 17.30
CA PRO A 32 7.70 -5.35 17.90
C PRO A 32 7.35 -5.01 19.36
N PRO A 33 6.15 -5.35 19.87
CA PRO A 33 5.16 -6.31 19.34
C PRO A 33 4.12 -5.70 18.40
N THR A 34 4.26 -4.42 18.03
CA THR A 34 3.26 -3.75 17.18
C THR A 34 3.32 -4.31 15.77
N ALA A 35 2.16 -4.69 15.21
CA ALA A 35 2.10 -5.23 13.87
C ALA A 35 2.40 -4.13 12.83
N ASP A 36 3.47 -4.32 12.06
CA ASP A 36 3.86 -3.46 10.94
C ASP A 36 4.21 -4.34 9.73
N TRP A 37 3.49 -4.15 8.61
CA TRP A 37 3.65 -5.01 7.43
C TRP A 37 5.03 -4.89 6.79
N GLY A 38 5.67 -3.71 6.79
CA GLY A 38 7.00 -3.55 6.20
C GLY A 38 8.08 -4.26 7.02
N SER A 39 8.04 -4.13 8.33
CA SER A 39 8.90 -4.86 9.27
C SER A 39 8.67 -6.36 9.19
N MET A 40 7.41 -6.82 9.07
CA MET A 40 7.10 -8.25 8.91
C MET A 40 7.69 -8.85 7.62
N VAL A 41 7.72 -8.10 6.52
CA VAL A 41 8.41 -8.55 5.28
C VAL A 41 9.91 -8.71 5.55
N ARG A 42 10.55 -7.75 6.22
CA ARG A 42 11.98 -7.79 6.55
C ARG A 42 12.33 -8.96 7.45
N GLU A 43 11.59 -9.15 8.53
CA GLU A 43 11.82 -10.20 9.54
C GLU A 43 11.76 -11.61 8.93
N ASN A 44 10.86 -11.79 7.97
CA ASN A 44 10.63 -13.08 7.32
C ASN A 44 11.38 -13.22 5.98
N ALA A 45 12.15 -12.23 5.53
CA ALA A 45 12.74 -12.22 4.19
C ALA A 45 13.70 -13.41 3.94
N THR A 46 14.37 -13.90 4.98
CA THR A 46 15.26 -15.07 4.89
C THR A 46 14.51 -16.37 4.62
N LEU A 47 13.22 -16.44 4.96
CA LEU A 47 12.36 -17.61 4.74
C LEU A 47 12.15 -17.91 3.25
N ILE A 48 12.34 -16.92 2.37
CA ILE A 48 12.29 -17.10 0.90
C ILE A 48 13.32 -18.14 0.45
N THR A 49 14.52 -18.14 1.06
CA THR A 49 15.58 -19.12 0.73
C THR A 49 15.20 -20.54 1.16
N TYR A 50 14.26 -20.68 2.09
CA TYR A 50 13.71 -21.95 2.55
C TYR A 50 12.39 -22.33 1.84
N GLN A 51 12.07 -21.67 0.72
CA GLN A 51 10.86 -21.90 -0.06
C GLN A 51 9.55 -21.61 0.72
N ASP A 52 9.64 -20.80 1.77
CA ASP A 52 8.51 -20.39 2.58
C ASP A 52 8.00 -19.01 2.11
N SER A 53 6.68 -18.94 1.90
CA SER A 53 5.98 -17.77 1.37
C SER A 53 5.50 -16.81 2.45
N THR A 54 5.83 -17.04 3.72
CA THR A 54 5.50 -16.16 4.86
C THR A 54 5.78 -14.67 4.60
N PRO A 55 6.96 -14.24 4.08
CA PRO A 55 7.21 -12.82 3.81
C PRO A 55 6.40 -12.26 2.63
N LEU A 56 5.90 -13.11 1.73
CA LEU A 56 5.07 -12.68 0.58
C LEU A 56 3.67 -12.24 1.01
N ILE A 57 3.15 -12.77 2.12
CA ILE A 57 1.81 -12.43 2.62
C ILE A 57 1.71 -10.92 2.98
N PRO A 58 2.56 -10.35 3.85
CA PRO A 58 2.50 -8.91 4.15
C PRO A 58 2.87 -8.05 2.93
N ALA A 59 3.78 -8.50 2.07
CA ALA A 59 4.09 -7.80 0.82
C ALA A 59 2.87 -7.73 -0.12
N ALA A 60 2.13 -8.83 -0.25
CA ALA A 60 0.91 -8.88 -1.04
C ALA A 60 -0.21 -8.03 -0.43
N ALA A 61 -0.32 -7.99 0.91
CA ALA A 61 -1.29 -7.11 1.59
C ALA A 61 -1.03 -5.63 1.29
N ILE A 62 0.24 -5.19 1.33
CA ILE A 62 0.65 -3.83 0.94
C ILE A 62 0.23 -3.55 -0.51
N ALA A 63 0.58 -4.44 -1.44
CA ALA A 63 0.26 -4.28 -2.86
C ALA A 63 -1.26 -4.22 -3.11
N LEU A 64 -2.02 -5.15 -2.53
CA LEU A 64 -3.48 -5.22 -2.67
C LEU A 64 -4.16 -3.96 -2.13
N LEU A 65 -3.70 -3.41 -1.01
CA LEU A 65 -4.26 -2.18 -0.45
C LEU A 65 -4.01 -0.99 -1.38
N THR A 66 -2.78 -0.83 -1.87
CA THR A 66 -2.43 0.25 -2.81
C THR A 66 -3.24 0.16 -4.10
N ILE A 67 -3.42 -1.03 -4.66
CA ILE A 67 -4.23 -1.26 -5.86
C ILE A 67 -5.71 -0.94 -5.58
N SER A 68 -6.24 -1.43 -4.46
CA SER A 68 -7.64 -1.21 -4.07
C SER A 68 -7.95 0.28 -3.89
N VAL A 69 -7.05 1.05 -3.28
CA VAL A 69 -7.21 2.50 -3.14
C VAL A 69 -7.21 3.19 -4.50
N ASN A 70 -6.30 2.81 -5.41
CA ASN A 70 -6.30 3.35 -6.77
C ASN A 70 -7.63 3.08 -7.49
N PHE A 71 -8.19 1.87 -7.37
CA PHE A 71 -9.49 1.56 -7.96
C PHE A 71 -10.64 2.36 -7.33
N VAL A 72 -10.61 2.58 -6.01
CA VAL A 72 -11.62 3.43 -5.35
C VAL A 72 -11.53 4.87 -5.85
N VAL A 73 -10.32 5.41 -5.98
CA VAL A 73 -10.08 6.76 -6.51
C VAL A 73 -10.60 6.88 -7.94
N ASP A 74 -10.24 5.94 -8.81
CA ASP A 74 -10.73 5.90 -10.20
C ASP A 74 -12.26 5.82 -10.26
N TRP A 75 -12.89 4.98 -9.43
CA TRP A 75 -14.34 4.87 -9.35
C TRP A 75 -15.02 6.17 -8.87
N VAL A 76 -14.43 6.87 -7.90
CA VAL A 76 -14.94 8.18 -7.45
C VAL A 76 -14.77 9.23 -8.56
N LEU A 77 -13.64 9.23 -9.26
CA LEU A 77 -13.39 10.10 -10.40
C LEU A 77 -14.43 9.87 -11.50
N PHE A 78 -14.68 8.60 -11.85
CA PHE A 78 -15.71 8.20 -12.81
C PHE A 78 -17.11 8.70 -12.41
N ARG A 79 -17.50 8.62 -11.13
CA ARG A 79 -18.78 9.18 -10.67
C ARG A 79 -18.79 10.71 -10.73
N SER A 80 -17.66 11.36 -10.49
CA SER A 80 -17.54 12.83 -10.46
C SER A 80 -17.44 13.46 -11.86
N SER A 81 -16.98 12.72 -12.86
CA SER A 81 -16.76 13.21 -14.22
C SER A 81 -18.06 13.47 -14.98
N GLY A 82 -19.22 13.08 -14.44
CA GLY A 82 -20.52 13.53 -14.94
C GLY A 82 -20.74 13.23 -16.42
N LEU A 83 -20.10 12.19 -16.97
CA LEU A 83 -20.46 11.60 -18.27
C LEU A 83 -21.82 10.93 -18.09
N LYS A 84 -22.87 11.74 -17.99
CA LYS A 84 -24.15 11.41 -18.58
C LYS A 84 -23.89 11.35 -20.07
N GLU A 85 -24.22 10.23 -20.69
CA GLU A 85 -24.53 10.24 -22.12
C GLU A 85 -25.53 11.36 -22.45
#